data_AF-A0A2S1X8M1-F1
#
_entry.id   AF-A0A2S1X8M1-F1
#
_cell.length_a   1.000
_cell.length_b   1.000
_cell.length_c   1.000
_cell.angle_alpha   90.00
_cell.angle_beta   90.00
_cell.angle_gamma   90.00
#
_symmetry.space_group_name_H-M   'P 1'
#
loop_
_entity.id
_entity.type
_entity.pdbx_description
1 polymer ?
#
loop_
_entity_poly.entity_id
_entity_poly.type
_entity_poly.pdbx_seq_one_letter_code
_entity_poly.pdbx_strand_id
1 'polypeptide(L)' 'LAGTATLNNSTVSGNTSGPNGGGIYNDGMLNLYNTIFANSPSGGDCYNNATVSG' A
#
# COMPACT_ATOMS: atom_id res chain seq x y z
N LEU A 1 -9.13 16.47 -6.19
CA LEU A 1 -9.80 15.36 -5.48
C LEU A 1 -8.78 14.26 -5.32
N ALA A 2 -8.53 13.79 -4.10
CA ALA A 2 -7.70 12.62 -3.88
C ALA A 2 -8.50 11.36 -4.25
N GLY A 3 -7.85 10.37 -4.88
CA GLY A 3 -8.48 9.11 -5.30
C GLY A 3 -8.62 8.11 -4.14
N THR A 4 -9.49 7.12 -4.34
CA THR A 4 -9.62 5.98 -3.42
C THR A 4 -9.04 4.74 -4.09
N ALA A 5 -8.14 4.06 -3.37
CA ALA A 5 -7.61 2.75 -3.76
C ALA A 5 -8.20 1.66 -2.85
N THR A 6 -8.65 0.56 -3.44
CA THR A 6 -9.22 -0.58 -2.70
C THR A 6 -8.54 -1.86 -3.13
N LEU A 7 -7.95 -2.59 -2.19
CA LEU A 7 -7.42 -3.94 -2.39
C LEU A 7 -8.28 -4.95 -1.65
N ASN A 8 -8.61 -6.05 -2.33
CA ASN A 8 -9.38 -7.15 -1.78
C ASN A 8 -8.63 -8.45 -2.03
N ASN A 9 -8.43 -9.25 -0.98
CA ASN A 9 -7.85 -10.60 -1.06
C ASN A 9 -6.54 -10.64 -1.87
N SER A 10 -5.69 -9.63 -1.67
CA SER A 10 -4.49 -9.43 -2.50
C SER A 10 -3.21 -9.74 -1.71
N THR A 11 -2.17 -10.18 -2.41
CA THR A 11 -0.82 -10.23 -1.86
C THR A 11 0.05 -9.27 -2.66
N VAL A 12 0.57 -8.24 -1.99
CA VAL A 12 1.50 -7.27 -2.55
C VAL A 12 2.89 -7.65 -2.06
N SER A 13 3.72 -8.21 -2.95
CA SER A 13 5.03 -8.71 -2.55
C SER A 13 6.13 -8.58 -3.59
N GLY A 14 7.38 -8.50 -3.13
CA GLY A 14 8.55 -8.44 -4.01
C GLY A 14 8.72 -7.08 -4.69
N ASN A 15 8.02 -6.05 -4.21
CA ASN A 15 8.07 -4.72 -4.81
C ASN A 15 9.18 -3.90 -4.15
N THR A 16 9.90 -3.13 -4.97
CA THR A 16 11.03 -2.32 -4.53
C THR A 16 10.82 -0.90 -5.02
N SER A 17 10.82 0.08 -4.12
CA SER A 17 10.76 1.50 -4.47
C SER A 17 11.87 2.28 -3.76
N GLY A 18 11.96 3.58 -4.05
CA GLY A 18 12.84 4.53 -3.36
C GLY A 18 12.42 4.75 -1.89
N PRO A 19 12.40 5.99 -1.37
CA PRO A 19 12.15 6.20 0.06
C PRO A 19 10.74 5.80 0.53
N ASN A 20 9.73 5.76 -0.36
CA ASN A 20 8.33 5.66 0.04
C ASN A 20 7.58 4.57 -0.74
N GLY A 21 6.94 3.65 0.00
CA GLY A 21 5.95 2.71 -0.51
C GLY A 21 6.55 1.66 -1.44
N GLY A 22 7.30 0.71 -0.87
CA GLY A 22 7.84 -0.43 -1.58
C GLY A 22 6.73 -1.25 -2.25
N GLY A 23 5.65 -1.55 -1.53
CA GLY A 23 4.45 -2.19 -2.08
C GLY A 23 3.40 -1.19 -2.58
N ILE A 24 2.99 -0.25 -1.73
CA ILE A 24 2.01 0.80 -2.08
C ILE A 24 2.49 2.17 -1.65
N TYR A 25 2.32 3.15 -2.52
CA TYR A 25 2.31 4.57 -2.20
C TYR A 25 0.90 5.13 -2.46
N ASN A 26 0.27 5.71 -1.45
CA ASN A 26 -1.07 6.28 -1.58
C ASN A 26 -1.22 7.60 -0.79
N ASP A 27 -1.65 8.66 -1.49
CA ASP A 27 -1.94 9.98 -0.91
C ASP A 27 -3.44 10.23 -0.67
N GLY A 28 -4.28 9.21 -0.88
CA GLY A 28 -5.74 9.27 -0.74
C GLY A 28 -6.31 8.26 0.26
N MET A 29 -7.56 7.85 0.10
CA MET A 29 -8.11 6.79 0.96
C MET A 29 -7.61 5.42 0.49
N LEU A 30 -7.09 4.60 1.40
CA LEU A 30 -6.67 3.23 1.11
C LEU A 30 -7.53 2.24 1.89
N ASN A 31 -8.27 1.40 1.18
CA ASN A 31 -9.09 0.34 1.75
C ASN A 31 -8.42 -1.03 1.55
N LEU A 32 -8.19 -1.77 2.62
CA LEU A 32 -7.45 -3.03 2.60
C LEU A 32 -8.28 -4.14 3.23
N TYR A 33 -8.87 -4.99 2.41
CA TYR A 33 -9.62 -6.15 2.87
C TYR A 33 -8.83 -7.43 2.58
N ASN A 34 -8.53 -8.21 3.62
CA ASN A 34 -7.80 -9.49 3.53
C ASN A 34 -6.53 -9.41 2.66
N THR A 35 -5.73 -8.35 2.86
CA THR A 35 -4.55 -8.08 2.03
C THR A 35 -3.27 -8.27 2.82
N ILE A 36 -2.29 -8.92 2.18
CA ILE A 36 -0.96 -9.17 2.74
C ILE A 36 0.04 -8.29 2.01
N PHE A 37 0.89 -7.59 2.76
CA PHE A 37 2.10 -6.97 2.25
C PHE A 37 3.29 -7.78 2.76
N ALA A 38 4.16 -8.23 1.86
CA ALA A 38 5.28 -9.07 2.24
C ALA A 38 6.49 -8.83 1.34
N ASN A 39 7.69 -8.91 1.91
CA ASN A 39 8.94 -8.89 1.14
C ASN A 39 9.05 -7.66 0.21
N SER A 40 8.83 -6.45 0.76
CA SER A 40 9.13 -5.19 0.09
C SER A 40 10.43 -4.59 0.66
N PRO A 41 11.62 -4.98 0.16
CA PRO A 41 12.90 -4.76 0.83
C PRO A 41 13.37 -3.30 0.87
N SER A 42 12.77 -2.39 0.08
CA SER A 42 13.07 -0.96 0.08
C SER A 42 11.79 -0.14 -0.09
N GLY A 43 11.70 0.99 0.61
CA GLY A 43 10.54 1.88 0.64
C GLY A 43 9.45 1.52 1.67
N GLY A 44 9.62 0.42 2.42
CA GLY A 44 8.62 -0.10 3.36
C GLY A 44 7.44 -0.80 2.66
N ASP A 45 6.59 -1.48 3.42
CA ASP A 45 5.52 -2.29 2.82
C ASP A 45 4.40 -1.44 2.19
N CYS A 46 3.89 -0.46 2.95
CA CYS A 46 2.84 0.44 2.49
C CYS A 46 3.07 1.83 3.09
N TYR A 47 3.16 2.85 2.23
CA TYR A 47 3.18 4.26 2.60
C TYR A 47 1.83 4.88 2.27
N ASN A 48 1.09 5.30 3.30
CA ASN A 48 -0.20 5.97 3.15
C ASN A 48 -0.19 7.31 3.89
N ASN A 49 -0.36 8.41 3.15
CA ASN A 49 -0.33 9.78 3.70
C ASN A 49 -1.71 10.31 4.12
N ALA A 50 -2.72 9.44 4.19
CA ALA A 50 -4.10 9.78 4.50
C ALA A 50 -4.76 8.65 5.32
N THR A 51 -6.07 8.40 5.16
CA THR A 51 -6.79 7.38 5.92
C THR A 51 -6.57 5.98 5.34
N VAL A 52 -6.23 5.04 6.21
CA VAL A 52 -6.34 3.60 5.93
C VAL A 52 -7.62 3.07 6.58
N SER A 53 -8.45 2.35 5.83
CA SER A 53 -9.58 1.59 6.36
C SER A 53 -9.52 0.13 5.89
N GLY A 54 -10.24 -0.76 6.56
CA GLY A 54 -10.20 -2.20 6.29
C GLY A 54 -11.44 -2.91 6.77
#